data_AF-A0A7C5VE46-F1
#
_entry.id   AF-A0A7C5VE46-F1
#
_cell.length_a   1.000
_cell.length_b   1.000
_cell.length_c   1.000
_cell.angle_alpha   90.00
_cell.angle_beta   90.00
_cell.angle_gamma   90.00
#
_symmetry.space_group_name_H-M   'P 1'
#
loop_
_entity.id
_entity.type
_entity.pdbx_description
1 polymer ?
#
loop_
_entity_poly.entity_id
_entity_poly.type
_entity_poly.pdbx_seq_one_letter_code
_entity_poly.pdbx_strand_id
1 'polypeptide(L)'
;MRQLRQFLLMLALLGLFGVFLIWPIVQVVHVGFFGIDGQGFTLDYVKAIFQDHSLGRGLLNSAMIAVSVTLLCTLIAVPLAMMSVRLDFWGRNLVTGLVLVPLILPPFVGAIGMRQILGRFGMLTSIAQQLGLAPPGAPIDWIGTARVFGIILVESLSLYPIMFLNVSAVLANLDPAMEHAAANLGASRWRVFRKITLPLMRPGLFAGGTIVLIWSFTELGTPLMFDFYQVTPVQIFHRITQVSGNPVPYALVVVMLLASAVLYVVGKFILGRRQDAAVAKASIQSAPRRLGPLASIPVLAPFLIVGGLALLPHVGVVLMSFSGVGAWYQSALPSVFTLEHYRDGLTHPLTLPSVQNSIFFASGSMILDVLLGLLIAWLLVRTTLPGRQILDSLAMLPLAVPGLVLAFGYLAISIKLQAWFKDTKWLRDLVDVTQNPTLLLVVAYAMRRLPYVVRSAVAGLEQTPVDLELAARNLGASSLTTIRRITVPLISANLIAGGLLAFAFAMLEVSDSLLLAQRESHWPITKAIYELYQRLGDGPYIASALGVWAMLI
;
A
#
# COMPACT_ATOMS: atom_id res chain seq x y z
N MET A 1 31.34 -25.15 -10.29
CA MET A 1 31.48 -23.67 -10.31
C MET A 1 30.16 -22.90 -10.48
N ARG A 2 29.27 -23.26 -11.42
CA ARG A 2 28.01 -22.52 -11.65
C ARG A 2 27.05 -22.54 -10.45
N GLN A 3 26.80 -23.71 -9.87
CA GLN A 3 25.98 -23.84 -8.65
C GLN A 3 26.56 -23.04 -7.48
N LEU A 4 27.90 -23.03 -7.33
CA LEU A 4 28.57 -22.25 -6.29
C LEU A 4 28.30 -20.75 -6.45
N ARG A 5 28.39 -20.19 -7.67
CA ARG A 5 28.06 -18.77 -7.91
C ARG A 5 26.60 -18.44 -7.60
N GLN A 6 25.67 -19.32 -7.98
CA GLN A 6 24.25 -19.12 -7.68
C GLN A 6 23.99 -19.19 -6.17
N PHE A 7 24.66 -20.11 -5.47
CA PHE A 7 24.57 -20.23 -4.02
C PHE A 7 25.18 -19.00 -3.31
N LEU A 8 26.33 -18.50 -3.75
CA LEU A 8 26.93 -17.27 -3.23
C LEU A 8 26.04 -16.04 -3.46
N LEU A 9 25.39 -15.94 -4.63
CA LEU A 9 24.41 -14.88 -4.90
C LEU A 9 23.21 -14.99 -3.95
N MET A 10 22.68 -16.20 -3.73
CA MET A 10 21.60 -16.43 -2.79
C MET A 10 22.01 -16.06 -1.36
N LEU A 11 23.20 -16.45 -0.92
CA LEU A 11 23.74 -16.06 0.39
C LEU A 11 23.89 -14.54 0.52
N ALA A 12 24.36 -13.85 -0.53
CA ALA A 12 24.46 -12.40 -0.54
C ALA A 12 23.08 -11.73 -0.40
N LEU A 13 22.06 -12.23 -1.11
CA LEU A 13 20.70 -11.73 -1.00
C LEU A 13 20.08 -12.04 0.38
N LEU A 14 20.33 -13.22 0.94
CA LEU A 14 19.92 -13.55 2.31
C LEU A 14 20.63 -12.64 3.33
N GLY A 15 21.91 -12.33 3.13
CA GLY A 15 22.64 -11.35 3.93
C GLY A 15 22.05 -9.95 3.82
N LEU A 16 21.64 -9.52 2.63
CA LEU A 16 20.95 -8.26 2.40
C LEU A 16 19.63 -8.19 3.19
N PHE A 17 18.79 -9.23 3.13
CA PHE A 17 17.60 -9.31 3.99
C PHE A 17 17.96 -9.35 5.47
N GLY A 18 19.03 -10.03 5.86
CA GLY A 18 19.55 -10.02 7.23
C GLY A 18 19.83 -8.60 7.73
N VAL A 19 20.51 -7.79 6.94
CA VAL A 19 20.94 -6.43 7.29
C VAL A 19 19.82 -5.40 7.18
N PHE A 20 19.02 -5.43 6.12
CA PHE A 20 18.06 -4.36 5.82
C PHE A 20 16.60 -4.72 6.13
N LEU A 21 16.30 -5.97 6.49
CA LEU A 21 14.94 -6.37 6.90
C LEU A 21 14.92 -6.91 8.33
N ILE A 22 15.70 -7.96 8.58
CA ILE A 22 15.65 -8.68 9.85
C ILE A 22 16.31 -7.88 10.97
N TRP A 23 17.47 -7.28 10.72
CA TRP A 23 18.15 -6.47 11.74
C TRP A 23 17.30 -5.29 12.24
N PRO A 24 16.64 -4.47 11.39
CA PRO A 24 15.75 -3.41 11.86
C PRO A 24 14.64 -3.94 12.76
N ILE A 25 13.98 -5.03 12.36
CA ILE A 25 12.91 -5.67 13.14
C ILE A 25 13.45 -6.14 14.49
N VAL A 26 14.58 -6.82 14.50
CA VAL A 26 15.24 -7.29 15.73
C VAL A 26 15.61 -6.12 16.64
N GLN A 27 16.05 -4.98 16.09
CA GLN A 27 16.36 -3.80 16.89
C GLN A 27 15.12 -3.22 17.55
N VAL A 28 14.00 -3.12 16.84
CA VAL A 28 12.74 -2.67 17.43
C VAL A 28 12.29 -3.61 18.55
N VAL A 29 12.36 -4.92 18.32
CA VAL A 29 12.05 -5.94 19.32
C VAL A 29 12.97 -5.82 20.53
N HIS A 30 14.27 -5.65 20.30
CA HIS A 30 15.25 -5.48 21.36
C HIS A 30 14.96 -4.23 22.21
N VAL A 31 14.77 -3.06 21.61
CA VAL A 31 14.47 -1.83 22.37
C VAL A 31 13.13 -1.94 23.11
N GLY A 32 12.14 -2.62 22.52
CA GLY A 32 10.83 -2.85 23.15
C GLY A 32 10.86 -3.72 24.42
N PHE A 33 11.85 -4.61 24.56
CA PHE A 33 11.99 -5.49 25.74
C PHE A 33 13.17 -5.14 26.66
N PHE A 34 14.20 -4.46 26.17
CA PHE A 34 15.42 -4.16 26.94
C PHE A 34 15.58 -2.68 27.25
N GLY A 35 14.70 -1.83 26.72
CA GLY A 35 14.84 -0.38 26.80
C GLY A 35 15.96 0.16 25.92
N ILE A 36 16.19 1.46 26.00
CA ILE A 36 17.25 2.15 25.23
C ILE A 36 18.61 1.98 25.90
N ASP A 37 18.64 2.03 27.24
CA ASP A 37 19.87 1.94 28.03
C ASP A 37 20.30 0.49 28.33
N GLY A 38 19.47 -0.50 27.98
CA GLY A 38 19.82 -1.92 28.11
C GLY A 38 19.89 -2.43 29.56
N GLN A 39 19.08 -1.90 30.48
CA GLN A 39 19.10 -2.25 31.91
C GLN A 39 18.61 -3.69 32.24
N GLY A 40 18.35 -4.52 31.23
CA GLY A 40 17.92 -5.92 31.36
C GLY A 40 16.63 -6.20 30.61
N PHE A 41 16.30 -7.49 30.46
CA PHE A 41 15.02 -7.90 29.88
C PHE A 41 13.88 -7.52 30.82
N THR A 42 12.87 -6.83 30.28
CA THR A 42 11.65 -6.46 31.01
C THR A 42 10.40 -6.63 30.14
N LEU A 43 9.30 -7.02 30.79
CA LEU A 43 7.96 -7.01 30.20
C LEU A 43 7.16 -5.77 30.60
N ASP A 44 7.74 -4.86 31.39
CA ASP A 44 7.04 -3.72 31.97
C ASP A 44 6.54 -2.75 30.90
N TYR A 45 7.32 -2.52 29.84
CA TYR A 45 6.90 -1.66 28.74
C TYR A 45 5.69 -2.24 27.98
N VAL A 46 5.67 -3.55 27.79
CA VAL A 46 4.52 -4.24 27.17
C VAL A 46 3.32 -4.25 28.11
N LYS A 47 3.54 -4.48 29.41
CA LYS A 47 2.49 -4.46 30.43
C LYS A 47 1.87 -3.06 30.55
N ALA A 48 2.67 -2.01 30.48
CA ALA A 48 2.23 -0.61 30.52
C ALA A 48 1.25 -0.29 29.38
N ILE A 49 1.42 -0.91 28.20
CA ILE A 49 0.50 -0.74 27.06
C ILE A 49 -0.91 -1.26 27.38
N PHE A 50 -1.00 -2.43 28.04
CA PHE A 50 -2.29 -3.01 28.40
C PHE A 50 -2.90 -2.42 29.68
N GLN A 51 -2.08 -1.76 30.51
CA GLN A 51 -2.54 -0.99 31.66
C GLN A 51 -3.07 0.40 31.25
N ASP A 52 -2.49 1.00 30.21
CA ASP A 52 -3.00 2.24 29.61
C ASP A 52 -4.21 1.91 28.72
N HIS A 53 -5.40 2.24 29.23
CA HIS A 53 -6.67 2.01 28.53
C HIS A 53 -6.74 2.66 27.15
N SER A 54 -6.01 3.77 26.94
CA SER A 54 -5.96 4.46 25.64
C SER A 54 -5.16 3.65 24.61
N LEU A 55 -4.04 3.05 25.03
CA LEU A 55 -3.19 2.25 24.15
C LEU A 55 -3.82 0.91 23.78
N GLY A 56 -4.43 0.22 24.75
CA GLY A 56 -5.20 -0.99 24.49
C GLY A 56 -6.38 -0.76 23.54
N ARG A 57 -7.12 0.35 23.73
CA ARG A 57 -8.18 0.77 22.79
C ARG A 57 -7.65 1.10 21.41
N GLY A 58 -6.46 1.69 21.31
CA GLY A 58 -5.78 1.96 20.04
C GLY A 58 -5.61 0.71 19.17
N LEU A 59 -5.18 -0.40 19.79
CA LEU A 59 -5.03 -1.70 19.11
C LEU A 59 -6.36 -2.26 18.65
N LEU A 60 -7.38 -2.21 19.51
CA LEU A 60 -8.71 -2.70 19.18
C LEU A 60 -9.35 -1.90 18.04
N ASN A 61 -9.25 -0.57 18.08
CA ASN A 61 -9.77 0.30 17.04
C ASN A 61 -9.07 0.06 15.70
N SER A 62 -7.73 -0.05 15.68
CA SER A 62 -6.98 -0.41 14.48
C SER A 62 -7.43 -1.75 13.91
N ALA A 63 -7.61 -2.78 14.75
CA ALA A 63 -8.06 -4.10 14.30
C ALA A 63 -9.50 -4.06 13.77
N MET A 64 -10.39 -3.33 14.44
CA MET A 64 -11.79 -3.15 14.02
C MET A 64 -11.86 -2.45 12.66
N ILE A 65 -11.15 -1.33 12.49
CA ILE A 65 -11.07 -0.62 11.21
C ILE A 65 -10.56 -1.54 10.11
N ALA A 66 -9.46 -2.25 10.36
CA ALA A 66 -8.87 -3.17 9.39
C ALA A 66 -9.83 -4.27 8.92
N VAL A 67 -10.56 -4.89 9.86
CA VAL A 67 -11.56 -5.91 9.53
C VAL A 67 -12.72 -5.30 8.74
N SER A 68 -13.24 -4.16 9.17
CA SER A 68 -14.34 -3.46 8.48
C SER A 68 -13.96 -3.04 7.06
N VAL A 69 -12.77 -2.47 6.87
CA VAL A 69 -12.22 -2.08 5.56
C VAL A 69 -12.07 -3.31 4.68
N THR A 70 -11.47 -4.39 5.19
CA THR A 70 -11.29 -5.64 4.41
C THR A 70 -12.62 -6.23 3.95
N LEU A 71 -13.62 -6.24 4.83
CA LEU A 71 -14.98 -6.70 4.49
C LEU A 71 -15.62 -5.81 3.43
N LEU A 72 -15.56 -4.48 3.58
CA LEU A 72 -16.14 -3.55 2.62
C LEU A 72 -15.42 -3.62 1.26
N CYS A 73 -14.08 -3.68 1.24
CA CYS A 73 -13.31 -3.93 0.03
C CYS A 73 -13.71 -5.25 -0.65
N THR A 74 -13.95 -6.33 0.12
CA THR A 74 -14.42 -7.61 -0.43
C THR A 74 -15.81 -7.48 -1.05
N LEU A 75 -16.74 -6.81 -0.36
CA LEU A 75 -18.11 -6.58 -0.83
C LEU A 75 -18.16 -5.74 -2.11
N ILE A 76 -17.23 -4.79 -2.27
CA ILE A 76 -17.11 -3.96 -3.47
C ILE A 76 -16.39 -4.73 -4.60
N ALA A 77 -15.23 -5.30 -4.30
CA ALA A 77 -14.33 -5.84 -5.32
C ALA A 77 -14.84 -7.15 -5.94
N VAL A 78 -15.46 -8.04 -5.16
CA VAL A 78 -15.90 -9.36 -5.67
C VAL A 78 -16.94 -9.23 -6.78
N PRO A 79 -18.06 -8.47 -6.60
CA PRO A 79 -19.03 -8.29 -7.68
C PRO A 79 -18.41 -7.65 -8.92
N LEU A 80 -17.59 -6.60 -8.75
CA LEU A 80 -16.94 -5.91 -9.86
C LEU A 80 -15.98 -6.84 -10.62
N ALA A 81 -15.17 -7.64 -9.91
CA ALA A 81 -14.25 -8.59 -10.52
C ALA A 81 -14.99 -9.72 -11.27
N MET A 82 -16.08 -10.22 -10.69
CA MET A 82 -16.93 -11.21 -11.35
C MET A 82 -17.53 -10.67 -12.65
N MET A 83 -17.99 -9.42 -12.66
CA MET A 83 -18.51 -8.78 -13.86
C MET A 83 -17.40 -8.49 -14.88
N SER A 84 -16.28 -7.94 -14.44
CA SER A 84 -15.18 -7.52 -15.32
C SER A 84 -14.47 -8.70 -15.98
N VAL A 85 -14.37 -9.87 -15.33
CA VAL A 85 -13.70 -11.05 -15.90
C VAL A 85 -14.62 -11.84 -16.82
N ARG A 86 -15.90 -11.97 -16.46
CA ARG A 86 -16.82 -12.91 -17.12
C ARG A 86 -17.66 -12.31 -18.24
N LEU A 87 -17.86 -10.99 -18.20
CA LEU A 87 -18.71 -10.28 -19.15
C LEU A 87 -17.84 -9.38 -20.03
N ASP A 88 -18.17 -9.36 -21.31
CA ASP A 88 -17.64 -8.39 -22.26
C ASP A 88 -18.75 -7.41 -22.62
N PHE A 89 -18.68 -6.20 -22.08
CA PHE A 89 -19.73 -5.18 -22.15
C PHE A 89 -19.16 -3.85 -22.65
N TRP A 90 -20.03 -2.99 -23.19
CA TRP A 90 -19.61 -1.69 -23.72
C TRP A 90 -18.94 -0.83 -22.63
N GLY A 91 -17.78 -0.24 -22.93
CA GLY A 91 -17.04 0.59 -21.98
C GLY A 91 -16.28 -0.17 -20.89
N ARG A 92 -16.23 -1.50 -20.92
CA ARG A 92 -15.55 -2.36 -19.93
C ARG A 92 -14.14 -1.91 -19.58
N ASN A 93 -13.30 -1.64 -20.59
CA ASN A 93 -11.90 -1.24 -20.36
C ASN A 93 -11.80 0.10 -19.65
N LEU A 94 -12.64 1.07 -20.01
CA LEU A 94 -12.67 2.38 -19.36
C LEU A 94 -13.06 2.24 -17.90
N VAL A 95 -14.18 1.58 -17.60
CA VAL A 95 -14.67 1.48 -16.22
C VAL A 95 -13.81 0.57 -15.35
N THR A 96 -13.18 -0.45 -15.93
CA THR A 96 -12.20 -1.28 -15.21
C THR A 96 -10.91 -0.51 -14.93
N GLY A 97 -10.49 0.37 -15.85
CA GLY A 97 -9.40 1.30 -15.60
C GLY A 97 -9.72 2.30 -14.49
N LEU A 98 -10.93 2.86 -14.49
CA LEU A 98 -11.41 3.78 -13.44
C LEU A 98 -11.40 3.14 -12.04
N VAL A 99 -11.64 1.82 -11.95
CA VAL A 99 -11.53 1.07 -10.69
C VAL A 99 -10.12 1.12 -10.09
N LEU A 100 -9.08 1.33 -10.90
CA LEU A 100 -7.69 1.34 -10.44
C LEU A 100 -7.17 2.74 -10.11
N VAL A 101 -7.83 3.81 -10.59
CA VAL A 101 -7.44 5.21 -10.36
C VAL A 101 -7.22 5.55 -8.87
N PRO A 102 -8.04 5.05 -7.91
CA PRO A 102 -7.84 5.36 -6.51
C PRO A 102 -6.50 4.96 -5.89
N LEU A 103 -5.73 4.08 -6.56
CA LEU A 103 -4.40 3.70 -6.11
C LEU A 103 -3.35 4.81 -6.27
N ILE A 104 -3.64 5.85 -7.06
CA ILE A 104 -2.69 6.92 -7.40
C ILE A 104 -2.72 8.05 -6.36
N LEU A 105 -3.83 8.23 -5.64
CA LEU A 105 -3.94 9.25 -4.59
C LEU A 105 -3.48 8.68 -3.24
N PRO A 106 -2.54 9.32 -2.52
CA PRO A 106 -2.19 8.89 -1.19
C PRO A 106 -3.45 8.93 -0.29
N PRO A 107 -3.75 7.87 0.49
CA PRO A 107 -4.96 7.83 1.31
C PRO A 107 -5.13 9.04 2.22
N PHE A 108 -4.04 9.54 2.80
CA PHE A 108 -4.07 10.73 3.65
C PHE A 108 -4.41 12.02 2.88
N VAL A 109 -3.92 12.19 1.64
CA VAL A 109 -4.31 13.35 0.81
C VAL A 109 -5.80 13.24 0.46
N GLY A 110 -6.26 12.03 0.10
CA GLY A 110 -7.68 11.77 -0.09
C GLY A 110 -8.54 12.07 1.14
N ALA A 111 -8.02 11.84 2.34
CA ALA A 111 -8.68 12.19 3.58
C ALA A 111 -8.91 13.71 3.74
N ILE A 112 -7.98 14.56 3.27
CA ILE A 112 -8.15 16.03 3.27
C ILE A 112 -9.37 16.42 2.41
N GLY A 113 -9.43 15.93 1.17
CA GLY A 113 -10.57 16.17 0.28
C GLY A 113 -11.88 15.61 0.82
N MET A 114 -11.84 14.40 1.39
CA MET A 114 -13.03 13.77 1.96
C MET A 114 -13.55 14.51 3.19
N ARG A 115 -12.66 15.06 4.03
CA ARG A 115 -13.06 15.91 5.17
C ARG A 115 -13.84 17.14 4.73
N GLN A 116 -13.47 17.74 3.62
CA GLN A 116 -14.22 18.86 3.06
C GLN A 116 -15.60 18.41 2.55
N ILE A 117 -15.69 17.27 1.88
CA ILE A 117 -16.95 16.74 1.34
C ILE A 117 -17.92 16.32 2.46
N LEU A 118 -17.42 15.62 3.47
CA LEU A 118 -18.16 15.11 4.62
C LEU A 118 -18.26 16.13 5.79
N GLY A 119 -17.67 17.31 5.63
CA GLY A 119 -17.68 18.33 6.67
C GLY A 119 -19.09 18.76 7.04
N ARG A 120 -19.25 19.32 8.25
CA ARG A 120 -20.57 19.76 8.76
C ARG A 120 -21.33 20.69 7.81
N PHE A 121 -20.58 21.54 7.12
CA PHE A 121 -21.07 22.48 6.10
C PHE A 121 -20.44 22.20 4.72
N GLY A 122 -20.04 20.95 4.50
CA GLY A 122 -19.38 20.48 3.29
C GLY A 122 -20.35 20.20 2.14
N MET A 123 -19.79 19.70 1.04
CA MET A 123 -20.52 19.43 -0.20
C MET A 123 -21.76 18.56 0.02
N LEU A 124 -21.66 17.45 0.76
CA LEU A 124 -22.81 16.56 0.96
C LEU A 124 -23.93 17.22 1.75
N THR A 125 -23.60 18.02 2.78
CA THR A 125 -24.60 18.75 3.55
C THR A 125 -25.34 19.75 2.66
N SER A 126 -24.60 20.50 1.83
CA SER A 126 -25.22 21.47 0.91
C SER A 126 -26.10 20.81 -0.13
N ILE A 127 -25.71 19.66 -0.67
CA ILE A 127 -26.54 18.89 -1.61
C ILE A 127 -27.81 18.39 -0.89
N ALA A 128 -27.69 17.85 0.32
CA ALA A 128 -28.85 17.40 1.10
C ALA A 128 -29.84 18.54 1.36
N GLN A 129 -29.34 19.74 1.65
CA GLN A 129 -30.17 20.94 1.81
C GLN A 129 -30.85 21.37 0.50
N GLN A 130 -30.13 21.35 -0.63
CA GLN A 130 -30.68 21.68 -1.95
C GLN A 130 -31.78 20.69 -2.39
N LEU A 131 -31.65 19.42 -2.01
CA LEU A 131 -32.66 18.39 -2.27
C LEU A 131 -33.85 18.43 -1.28
N GLY A 132 -33.85 19.35 -0.32
CA GLY A 132 -34.90 19.44 0.71
C GLY A 132 -34.86 18.31 1.75
N LEU A 133 -33.77 17.54 1.81
CA LEU A 133 -33.58 16.46 2.80
C LEU A 133 -33.15 16.99 4.17
N ALA A 134 -32.68 18.24 4.25
CA ALA A 134 -32.33 18.93 5.49
C ALA A 134 -32.69 20.42 5.40
N PRO A 135 -32.99 21.08 6.54
CA PRO A 135 -33.29 22.51 6.54
C PRO A 135 -32.10 23.34 6.02
N PRO A 136 -32.34 24.42 5.26
CA PRO A 136 -31.27 25.31 4.80
C PRO A 136 -30.42 25.84 5.96
N GLY A 137 -29.10 25.76 5.83
CA GLY A 137 -28.16 26.22 6.86
C GLY A 137 -28.01 25.29 8.07
N ALA A 138 -28.79 24.21 8.19
CA ALA A 138 -28.64 23.23 9.26
C ALA A 138 -27.39 22.35 9.04
N PRO A 139 -26.42 22.33 9.97
CA PRO A 139 -25.24 21.47 9.83
C PRO A 139 -25.63 19.99 9.93
N ILE A 140 -25.01 19.15 9.11
CA ILE A 140 -25.10 17.69 9.23
C ILE A 140 -23.71 17.16 9.55
N ASP A 141 -23.56 16.58 10.74
CA ASP A 141 -22.28 16.04 11.17
C ASP A 141 -22.09 14.59 10.69
N TRP A 142 -21.74 14.43 9.41
CA TRP A 142 -21.48 13.11 8.81
C TRP A 142 -20.31 12.38 9.47
N ILE A 143 -19.34 13.14 9.99
CA ILE A 143 -18.13 12.63 10.62
C ILE A 143 -18.37 12.44 12.12
N GLY A 144 -18.86 13.47 12.82
CA GLY A 144 -19.29 13.45 14.21
C GLY A 144 -18.43 12.67 15.19
N THR A 145 -19.09 11.98 16.11
CA THR A 145 -18.50 10.97 17.01
C THR A 145 -18.06 9.70 16.27
N ALA A 146 -18.34 9.64 14.96
CA ALA A 146 -18.27 8.47 14.12
C ALA A 146 -17.13 8.59 13.09
N ARG A 147 -16.05 9.32 13.42
CA ARG A 147 -14.83 9.51 12.60
C ARG A 147 -14.30 8.21 12.00
N VAL A 148 -14.44 7.13 12.76
CA VAL A 148 -14.14 5.75 12.37
C VAL A 148 -14.83 5.35 11.07
N PHE A 149 -16.10 5.70 10.85
CA PHE A 149 -16.79 5.38 9.58
C PHE A 149 -16.21 6.16 8.40
N GLY A 150 -15.85 7.42 8.60
CA GLY A 150 -15.16 8.21 7.57
C GLY A 150 -13.83 7.58 7.17
N ILE A 151 -13.04 7.13 8.15
CA ILE A 151 -11.78 6.40 7.94
C ILE A 151 -12.04 5.09 7.20
N ILE A 152 -12.98 4.26 7.68
CA ILE A 152 -13.34 2.99 7.02
C ILE A 152 -13.76 3.24 5.56
N LEU A 153 -14.58 4.27 5.30
CA LEU A 153 -15.05 4.59 3.97
C LEU A 153 -13.89 5.01 3.05
N VAL A 154 -13.06 5.96 3.48
CA VAL A 154 -11.92 6.46 2.69
C VAL A 154 -10.94 5.33 2.40
N GLU A 155 -10.52 4.59 3.43
CA GLU A 155 -9.61 3.47 3.24
C GLU A 155 -10.21 2.38 2.35
N SER A 156 -11.49 2.07 2.47
CA SER A 156 -12.13 1.08 1.60
C SER A 156 -12.14 1.52 0.14
N LEU A 157 -12.41 2.80 -0.12
CA LEU A 157 -12.41 3.38 -1.46
C LEU A 157 -11.00 3.48 -2.05
N SER A 158 -9.96 3.60 -1.22
CA SER A 158 -8.56 3.58 -1.67
C SER A 158 -8.00 2.17 -1.85
N LEU A 159 -8.41 1.18 -1.04
CA LEU A 159 -7.79 -0.15 -0.97
C LEU A 159 -8.56 -1.25 -1.70
N TYR A 160 -9.84 -1.06 -2.04
CA TYR A 160 -10.60 -2.06 -2.82
C TYR A 160 -9.96 -2.45 -4.17
N PRO A 161 -9.20 -1.60 -4.88
CA PRO A 161 -8.59 -2.01 -6.15
C PRO A 161 -7.56 -3.13 -5.96
N ILE A 162 -6.89 -3.19 -4.80
CA ILE A 162 -5.95 -4.28 -4.45
C ILE A 162 -6.70 -5.62 -4.35
N MET A 163 -7.84 -5.62 -3.68
CA MET A 163 -8.72 -6.80 -3.62
C MET A 163 -9.23 -7.17 -5.01
N PHE A 164 -9.64 -6.18 -5.80
CA PHE A 164 -10.13 -6.38 -7.17
C PHE A 164 -9.09 -7.04 -8.07
N LEU A 165 -7.82 -6.60 -8.03
CA LEU A 165 -6.74 -7.19 -8.81
C LEU A 165 -6.47 -8.65 -8.42
N ASN A 166 -6.39 -8.94 -7.11
CA ASN A 166 -6.14 -10.30 -6.61
C ASN A 166 -7.27 -11.27 -6.96
N VAL A 167 -8.52 -10.83 -6.80
CA VAL A 167 -9.70 -11.63 -7.13
C VAL A 167 -9.80 -11.84 -8.64
N SER A 168 -9.60 -10.79 -9.44
CA SER A 168 -9.65 -10.86 -10.91
C SER A 168 -8.57 -11.79 -11.46
N ALA A 169 -7.35 -11.74 -10.91
CA ALA A 169 -6.26 -12.62 -11.31
C ALA A 169 -6.58 -14.10 -11.09
N VAL A 170 -7.21 -14.46 -9.97
CA VAL A 170 -7.65 -15.84 -9.72
C VAL A 170 -8.79 -16.22 -10.65
N LEU A 171 -9.83 -15.38 -10.76
CA LEU A 171 -10.98 -15.65 -11.61
C LEU A 171 -10.60 -15.83 -13.08
N ALA A 172 -9.64 -15.06 -13.59
CA ALA A 172 -9.17 -15.16 -14.98
C ALA A 172 -8.47 -16.49 -15.29
N ASN A 173 -7.99 -17.20 -14.27
CA ASN A 173 -7.29 -18.48 -14.40
C ASN A 173 -8.17 -19.70 -14.05
N LEU A 174 -9.44 -19.50 -13.65
CA LEU A 174 -10.37 -20.59 -13.36
C LEU A 174 -10.94 -21.19 -14.65
N ASP A 175 -10.95 -22.52 -14.73
CA ASP A 175 -11.58 -23.25 -15.84
C ASP A 175 -13.11 -23.08 -15.83
N PRO A 176 -13.72 -22.51 -16.88
CA PRO A 176 -15.18 -22.37 -16.99
C PRO A 176 -15.93 -23.71 -17.01
N ALA A 177 -15.28 -24.81 -17.38
CA ALA A 177 -15.92 -26.12 -17.56
C ALA A 177 -16.66 -26.57 -16.28
N MET A 178 -16.10 -26.30 -15.10
CA MET A 178 -16.74 -26.65 -13.82
C MET A 178 -18.08 -25.94 -13.63
N GLU A 179 -18.17 -24.69 -14.07
CA GLU A 179 -19.37 -23.88 -13.93
C GLU A 179 -20.42 -24.22 -14.97
N HIS A 180 -19.99 -24.49 -16.21
CA HIS A 180 -20.88 -24.97 -17.27
C HIS A 180 -21.45 -26.36 -16.94
N ALA A 181 -20.63 -27.28 -16.40
CA ALA A 181 -21.09 -28.59 -15.95
C ALA A 181 -22.14 -28.46 -14.84
N ALA A 182 -21.89 -27.59 -13.85
CA ALA A 182 -22.87 -27.36 -12.78
C ALA A 182 -24.16 -26.71 -13.29
N ALA A 183 -24.07 -25.76 -14.22
CA ALA A 183 -25.23 -25.14 -14.85
C ALA A 183 -26.05 -26.16 -15.67
N ASN A 184 -25.39 -27.07 -16.40
CA ASN A 184 -26.04 -28.15 -17.15
C ASN A 184 -26.77 -29.14 -16.23
N LEU A 185 -26.26 -29.38 -15.02
CA LEU A 185 -26.93 -30.14 -13.97
C LEU A 185 -28.05 -29.37 -13.25
N GLY A 186 -28.45 -28.20 -13.76
CA GLY A 186 -29.55 -27.39 -13.22
C GLY A 186 -29.17 -26.56 -11.99
N ALA A 187 -27.88 -26.37 -11.69
CA ALA A 187 -27.48 -25.52 -10.57
C ALA A 187 -27.74 -24.03 -10.87
N SER A 188 -28.50 -23.37 -9.99
CA SER A 188 -28.69 -21.91 -10.05
C SER A 188 -27.36 -21.13 -9.94
N ARG A 189 -27.31 -19.92 -10.49
CA ARG A 189 -26.11 -19.04 -10.45
C ARG A 189 -25.57 -18.81 -9.05
N TRP A 190 -26.44 -18.62 -8.06
CA TRP A 190 -26.04 -18.45 -6.66
C TRP A 190 -25.41 -19.74 -6.08
N ARG A 191 -25.94 -20.90 -6.45
CA ARG A 191 -25.39 -22.19 -6.04
C ARG A 191 -24.02 -22.44 -6.68
N VAL A 192 -23.87 -22.14 -7.96
CA VAL A 192 -22.57 -22.19 -8.68
C VAL A 192 -21.57 -21.26 -8.00
N PHE A 193 -21.94 -20.00 -7.75
CA PHE A 193 -21.08 -19.05 -7.06
C PHE A 193 -20.67 -19.56 -5.68
N ARG A 194 -21.62 -19.92 -4.80
CA ARG A 194 -21.31 -20.28 -3.41
C ARG A 194 -20.55 -21.60 -3.28
N LYS A 195 -20.81 -22.59 -4.14
CA LYS A 195 -20.24 -23.94 -4.03
C LYS A 195 -19.01 -24.18 -4.92
N ILE A 196 -18.84 -23.42 -6.00
CA ILE A 196 -17.76 -23.62 -6.97
C ILE A 196 -16.88 -22.37 -7.01
N THR A 197 -17.42 -21.25 -7.48
CA THR A 197 -16.62 -20.05 -7.74
C THR A 197 -15.99 -19.48 -6.46
N LEU A 198 -16.76 -19.29 -5.39
CA LEU A 198 -16.29 -18.69 -4.15
C LEU A 198 -15.20 -19.55 -3.50
N PRO A 199 -15.36 -20.88 -3.31
CA PRO A 199 -14.28 -21.74 -2.84
C PRO A 199 -13.01 -21.68 -3.68
N LEU A 200 -13.13 -21.67 -5.02
CA LEU A 200 -11.99 -21.58 -5.94
C LEU A 200 -11.34 -20.19 -5.94
N MET A 201 -12.10 -19.14 -5.61
CA MET A 201 -11.64 -17.75 -5.49
C MET A 201 -11.03 -17.44 -4.12
N ARG A 202 -11.19 -18.33 -3.12
CA ARG A 202 -10.66 -18.14 -1.75
C ARG A 202 -9.16 -17.81 -1.70
N PRO A 203 -8.27 -18.43 -2.51
CA PRO A 203 -6.86 -18.06 -2.50
C PRO A 203 -6.63 -16.58 -2.88
N GLY A 204 -7.39 -16.06 -3.84
CA GLY A 204 -7.34 -14.65 -4.24
C GLY A 204 -7.91 -13.72 -3.18
N LEU A 205 -9.03 -14.12 -2.56
CA LEU A 205 -9.59 -13.40 -1.41
C LEU A 205 -8.64 -13.37 -0.21
N PHE A 206 -7.95 -14.48 0.06
CA PHE A 206 -6.95 -14.54 1.12
C PHE A 206 -5.76 -13.63 0.82
N ALA A 207 -5.22 -13.69 -0.40
CA ALA A 207 -4.09 -12.87 -0.82
C ALA A 207 -4.44 -11.37 -0.76
N GLY A 208 -5.51 -10.95 -1.44
CA GLY A 208 -5.96 -9.56 -1.44
C GLY A 208 -6.42 -9.09 -0.06
N GLY A 209 -7.19 -9.92 0.65
CA GLY A 209 -7.72 -9.59 1.98
C GLY A 209 -6.65 -9.45 3.04
N THR A 210 -5.61 -10.28 3.02
CA THR A 210 -4.49 -10.15 3.95
C THR A 210 -3.72 -8.87 3.72
N ILE A 211 -3.47 -8.49 2.45
CA ILE A 211 -2.80 -7.23 2.12
C ILE A 211 -3.63 -6.04 2.60
N VAL A 212 -4.92 -6.01 2.29
CA VAL A 212 -5.83 -4.92 2.72
C VAL A 212 -5.92 -4.84 4.24
N LEU A 213 -6.04 -6.00 4.92
CA LEU A 213 -6.12 -6.08 6.37
C LEU A 213 -4.87 -5.51 7.05
N ILE A 214 -3.68 -5.96 6.64
CA ILE A 214 -2.42 -5.50 7.24
C ILE A 214 -2.17 -4.03 6.90
N TRP A 215 -2.47 -3.60 5.67
CA TRP A 215 -2.31 -2.21 5.27
C TRP A 215 -3.21 -1.30 6.12
N SER A 216 -4.51 -1.59 6.20
CA SER A 216 -5.46 -0.79 6.99
C SER A 216 -5.13 -0.83 8.49
N PHE A 217 -4.72 -1.98 9.03
CA PHE A 217 -4.31 -2.10 10.44
C PHE A 217 -3.13 -1.19 10.80
N THR A 218 -2.26 -0.91 9.82
CA THR A 218 -1.02 -0.17 10.00
C THR A 218 -1.07 1.24 9.40
N GLU A 219 -2.26 1.67 8.98
CA GLU A 219 -2.47 2.96 8.34
C GLU A 219 -2.32 4.09 9.39
N LEU A 220 -1.43 5.03 9.09
CA LEU A 220 -1.18 6.24 9.87
C LEU A 220 -1.88 7.50 9.31
N GLY A 221 -1.79 7.71 8.00
CA GLY A 221 -2.13 8.98 7.37
C GLY A 221 -3.61 9.34 7.38
N THR A 222 -4.50 8.40 7.05
CA THR A 222 -5.96 8.66 7.02
C THR A 222 -6.50 9.01 8.40
N PRO A 223 -6.28 8.21 9.47
CA PRO A 223 -6.71 8.58 10.82
C PRO A 223 -6.09 9.89 11.31
N LEU A 224 -4.82 10.16 10.99
CA LEU A 224 -4.16 11.41 11.36
C LEU A 224 -4.84 12.62 10.73
N MET A 225 -5.22 12.53 9.45
CA MET A 225 -5.95 13.60 8.76
C MET A 225 -7.38 13.76 9.28
N PHE A 226 -8.02 12.70 9.79
CA PHE A 226 -9.33 12.77 10.45
C PHE A 226 -9.26 13.17 11.94
N ASP A 227 -8.09 13.57 12.44
CA ASP A 227 -7.84 13.88 13.85
C ASP A 227 -8.28 12.73 14.79
N PHE A 228 -8.10 11.48 14.35
CA PHE A 228 -8.49 10.28 15.11
C PHE A 228 -7.28 9.63 15.76
N TYR A 229 -6.97 10.05 16.98
CA TYR A 229 -5.77 9.62 17.72
C TYR A 229 -5.90 8.29 18.44
N GLN A 230 -7.08 7.65 18.42
CA GLN A 230 -7.33 6.39 19.12
C GLN A 230 -7.04 5.17 18.23
N VAL A 231 -5.96 5.22 17.44
CA VAL A 231 -5.43 4.07 16.67
C VAL A 231 -3.95 3.94 16.91
N THR A 232 -3.46 2.71 16.92
CA THR A 232 -2.07 2.38 17.28
C THR A 232 -1.05 3.14 16.43
N PRO A 233 -1.18 3.23 15.09
CA PRO A 233 -0.21 3.93 14.25
C PRO A 233 -0.03 5.41 14.64
N VAL A 234 -1.14 6.11 14.88
CA VAL A 234 -1.14 7.54 15.29
C VAL A 234 -0.56 7.72 16.69
N GLN A 235 -0.87 6.81 17.62
CA GLN A 235 -0.31 6.84 18.97
C GLN A 235 1.21 6.61 18.97
N ILE A 236 1.71 5.71 18.12
CA ILE A 236 3.14 5.49 17.92
C ILE A 236 3.79 6.79 17.40
N PHE A 237 3.22 7.40 16.36
CA PHE A 237 3.73 8.63 15.73
C PHE A 237 3.82 9.83 16.68
N HIS A 238 2.81 10.07 17.50
CA HIS A 238 2.86 11.19 18.45
C HIS A 238 3.82 10.95 19.62
N ARG A 239 3.93 9.72 20.13
CA ARG A 239 4.79 9.46 21.29
C ARG A 239 6.28 9.57 20.94
N ILE A 240 6.68 9.22 19.73
CA ILE A 240 8.09 9.35 19.30
C ILE A 240 8.48 10.82 19.05
N THR A 241 7.57 11.62 18.52
CA THR A 241 7.82 13.05 18.26
C THR A 241 7.81 13.88 19.55
N GLN A 242 7.11 13.42 20.59
CA GLN A 242 6.96 14.16 21.85
C GLN A 242 7.94 13.74 22.97
N VAL A 243 8.40 12.48 22.99
CA VAL A 243 9.22 11.97 24.11
C VAL A 243 10.46 11.24 23.59
N SER A 244 11.56 11.99 23.48
CA SER A 244 12.88 11.42 23.17
C SER A 244 13.35 10.50 24.30
N GLY A 245 13.87 9.32 23.96
CA GLY A 245 14.41 8.38 24.95
C GLY A 245 13.37 7.48 25.65
N ASN A 246 12.10 7.50 25.24
CA ASN A 246 11.09 6.59 25.78
C ASN A 246 11.06 5.26 24.99
N PRO A 247 11.19 4.08 25.64
CA PRO A 247 11.09 2.77 24.98
C PRO A 247 9.64 2.32 24.69
N VAL A 248 8.62 2.96 25.27
CA VAL A 248 7.20 2.59 25.08
C VAL A 248 6.74 2.62 23.61
N PRO A 249 7.09 3.61 22.77
CA PRO A 249 6.81 3.57 21.34
C PRO A 249 7.35 2.33 20.64
N TYR A 250 8.58 1.91 20.96
CA TYR A 250 9.16 0.67 20.41
C TYR A 250 8.39 -0.56 20.88
N ALA A 251 8.04 -0.64 22.17
CA ALA A 251 7.20 -1.72 22.69
C ALA A 251 5.82 -1.76 22.01
N LEU A 252 5.22 -0.61 21.71
CA LEU A 252 3.93 -0.52 21.01
C LEU A 252 4.04 -0.98 19.56
N VAL A 253 5.14 -0.66 18.89
CA VAL A 253 5.46 -1.20 17.55
C VAL A 253 5.65 -2.72 17.60
N VAL A 254 6.28 -3.27 18.65
CA VAL A 254 6.39 -4.72 18.86
C VAL A 254 5.02 -5.37 19.05
N VAL A 255 4.17 -4.80 19.90
CA VAL A 255 2.80 -5.30 20.11
C VAL A 255 2.01 -5.25 18.80
N MET A 256 2.14 -4.19 18.01
CA MET A 256 1.51 -4.08 16.69
C MET A 256 2.05 -5.13 15.71
N LEU A 257 3.36 -5.38 15.68
CA LEU A 257 3.97 -6.45 14.86
C LEU A 257 3.42 -7.83 15.24
N LEU A 258 3.33 -8.13 16.54
CA LEU A 258 2.76 -9.39 17.03
C LEU A 258 1.28 -9.50 16.68
N ALA A 259 0.51 -8.43 16.83
CA ALA A 259 -0.90 -8.38 16.44
C ALA A 259 -1.08 -8.62 14.93
N SER A 260 -0.28 -7.99 14.07
CA SER A 260 -0.28 -8.24 12.62
C SER A 260 0.03 -9.70 12.28
N ALA A 261 1.02 -10.30 12.97
CA ALA A 261 1.34 -11.71 12.79
C ALA A 261 0.18 -12.62 13.19
N VAL A 262 -0.50 -12.34 14.31
CA VAL A 262 -1.70 -13.06 14.74
C VAL A 262 -2.82 -12.91 13.72
N LEU A 263 -3.10 -11.69 13.25
CA LEU A 263 -4.12 -11.43 12.22
C LEU A 263 -3.82 -12.20 10.92
N TYR A 264 -2.56 -12.23 10.49
CA TYR A 264 -2.11 -13.01 9.34
C TYR A 264 -2.36 -14.52 9.54
N VAL A 265 -1.92 -15.07 10.68
CA VAL A 265 -2.06 -16.49 10.99
C VAL A 265 -3.54 -16.89 11.07
N VAL A 266 -4.37 -16.09 11.75
CA VAL A 266 -5.82 -16.28 11.83
C VAL A 266 -6.45 -16.23 10.42
N GLY A 267 -6.10 -15.24 9.61
CA GLY A 267 -6.54 -15.15 8.22
C GLY A 267 -6.17 -16.39 7.40
N LYS A 268 -4.95 -16.91 7.57
CA LYS A 268 -4.47 -18.12 6.90
C LYS A 268 -5.27 -19.36 7.32
N PHE A 269 -5.63 -19.47 8.60
CA PHE A 269 -6.46 -20.59 9.07
C PHE A 269 -7.91 -20.50 8.59
N ILE A 270 -8.49 -19.30 8.47
CA ILE A 270 -9.88 -19.10 8.04
C ILE A 270 -10.03 -19.30 6.53
N LEU A 271 -9.15 -18.68 5.73
CA LEU A 271 -9.29 -18.61 4.26
C LEU A 271 -8.32 -19.52 3.50
N GLY A 272 -7.19 -19.89 4.10
CA GLY A 272 -6.11 -20.66 3.46
C GLY A 272 -6.21 -22.19 3.62
N ARG A 273 -7.21 -22.71 4.35
CA ARG A 273 -7.45 -24.16 4.50
C ARG A 273 -8.06 -24.76 3.22
N ARG A 274 -7.20 -25.01 2.22
CA ARG A 274 -7.30 -25.92 1.04
C ARG A 274 -6.52 -25.34 -0.14
N GLN A 275 -5.20 -25.25 0.00
CA GLN A 275 -4.31 -24.98 -1.15
C GLN A 275 -4.13 -26.24 -2.04
N ASP A 276 -4.57 -27.41 -1.56
CA ASP A 276 -4.37 -28.71 -2.23
C ASP A 276 -5.42 -29.05 -3.29
N ALA A 277 -6.47 -28.24 -3.45
CA ALA A 277 -7.26 -28.30 -4.67
C ALA A 277 -6.39 -27.65 -5.74
N ALA A 278 -5.55 -28.48 -6.38
CA ALA A 278 -4.82 -28.14 -7.59
C ALA A 278 -5.69 -27.19 -8.40
N VAL A 279 -5.28 -25.92 -8.46
CA VAL A 279 -5.86 -24.95 -9.38
C VAL A 279 -5.82 -25.69 -10.71
N ALA A 280 -6.98 -26.15 -11.17
CA ALA A 280 -7.09 -26.74 -12.49
C ALA A 280 -6.72 -25.60 -13.42
N LYS A 281 -5.42 -25.52 -13.73
CA LYS A 281 -4.84 -24.47 -14.54
C LYS A 281 -5.60 -24.57 -15.84
N ALA A 282 -6.41 -23.56 -16.14
CA ALA A 282 -7.42 -23.67 -17.18
C ALA A 282 -6.77 -24.21 -18.46
N SER A 283 -7.23 -25.37 -18.92
CA SER A 283 -6.77 -25.97 -20.18
C SER A 283 -7.27 -25.15 -21.38
N ILE A 284 -8.34 -24.38 -21.16
CA ILE A 284 -8.99 -23.49 -22.13
C ILE A 284 -9.16 -22.11 -21.47
N GLN A 285 -8.72 -21.04 -22.14
CA GLN A 285 -9.00 -19.68 -21.67
C GLN A 285 -10.51 -19.42 -21.70
N SER A 286 -11.05 -18.91 -20.59
CA SER A 286 -12.44 -18.46 -20.53
C SER A 286 -12.69 -17.35 -21.55
N ALA A 287 -13.55 -17.62 -22.54
CA ALA A 287 -14.04 -16.58 -23.42
C ALA A 287 -15.14 -15.79 -22.68
N PRO A 288 -14.99 -14.46 -22.49
CA PRO A 288 -15.99 -13.67 -21.79
C PRO A 288 -17.30 -13.64 -22.60
N ARG A 289 -18.43 -13.68 -21.89
CA ARG A 289 -19.75 -13.60 -22.54
C ARG A 289 -20.00 -12.18 -23.02
N ARG A 290 -20.11 -12.00 -24.34
CA ARG A 290 -20.47 -10.71 -24.95
C ARG A 290 -21.90 -10.31 -24.64
N LEU A 291 -22.08 -9.07 -24.21
CA LEU A 291 -23.37 -8.44 -23.96
C LEU A 291 -23.68 -7.39 -25.03
N GLY A 292 -24.94 -7.30 -25.44
CA GLY A 292 -25.40 -6.19 -26.28
C GLY A 292 -25.40 -4.85 -25.53
N PRO A 293 -25.56 -3.71 -26.22
CA PRO A 293 -25.49 -2.38 -25.61
C PRO A 293 -26.52 -2.18 -24.47
N LEU A 294 -27.79 -2.55 -24.69
CA LEU A 294 -28.84 -2.42 -23.67
C LEU A 294 -28.59 -3.31 -22.45
N ALA A 295 -28.06 -4.51 -22.67
CA ALA A 295 -27.70 -5.43 -21.59
C ALA A 295 -26.43 -4.99 -20.82
N SER A 296 -25.63 -4.06 -21.38
CA SER A 296 -24.44 -3.52 -20.75
C SER A 296 -24.76 -2.45 -19.70
N ILE A 297 -25.87 -1.71 -19.85
CA ILE A 297 -26.28 -0.63 -18.94
C ILE A 297 -26.36 -1.08 -17.46
N PRO A 298 -27.08 -2.16 -17.11
CA PRO A 298 -27.17 -2.59 -15.70
C PRO A 298 -25.82 -3.08 -15.15
N VAL A 299 -24.90 -3.52 -16.01
CA VAL A 299 -23.55 -3.94 -15.62
C VAL A 299 -22.64 -2.73 -15.41
N LEU A 300 -22.84 -1.65 -16.16
CA LEU A 300 -22.09 -0.40 -15.99
C LEU A 300 -22.42 0.33 -14.70
N ALA A 301 -23.68 0.30 -14.27
CA ALA A 301 -24.13 1.06 -13.10
C ALA A 301 -23.30 0.80 -11.81
N PRO A 302 -23.02 -0.46 -11.40
CA PRO A 302 -22.14 -0.74 -10.27
C PRO A 302 -20.74 -0.13 -10.40
N PHE A 303 -20.13 -0.18 -11.59
CA PHE A 303 -18.81 0.40 -11.81
C PHE A 303 -18.84 1.93 -11.75
N LEU A 304 -19.87 2.56 -12.32
CA LEU A 304 -20.02 4.01 -12.28
C LEU A 304 -20.32 4.52 -10.87
N ILE A 305 -21.14 3.81 -10.10
CA ILE A 305 -21.44 4.15 -8.71
C ILE A 305 -20.18 4.02 -7.86
N VAL A 306 -19.53 2.85 -7.88
CA VAL A 306 -18.32 2.63 -7.08
C VAL A 306 -17.18 3.54 -7.55
N GLY A 307 -16.96 3.66 -8.85
CA GLY A 307 -15.95 4.55 -9.43
C GLY A 307 -16.21 6.00 -9.08
N GLY A 308 -17.46 6.47 -9.19
CA GLY A 308 -17.85 7.82 -8.79
C GLY A 308 -17.57 8.08 -7.31
N LEU A 309 -17.95 7.15 -6.42
CA LEU A 309 -17.66 7.24 -5.00
C LEU A 309 -16.15 7.22 -4.71
N ALA A 310 -15.39 6.36 -5.37
CA ALA A 310 -13.94 6.23 -5.16
C ALA A 310 -13.15 7.42 -5.72
N LEU A 311 -13.71 8.16 -6.68
CA LEU A 311 -13.16 9.42 -7.18
C LEU A 311 -13.52 10.62 -6.29
N LEU A 312 -14.46 10.51 -5.34
CA LEU A 312 -14.82 11.63 -4.46
C LEU A 312 -13.62 12.22 -3.69
N PRO A 313 -12.70 11.43 -3.09
CA PRO A 313 -11.50 11.99 -2.47
C PRO A 313 -10.64 12.80 -3.46
N HIS A 314 -10.53 12.35 -4.71
CA HIS A 314 -9.76 13.04 -5.76
C HIS A 314 -10.43 14.35 -6.14
N VAL A 315 -11.75 14.31 -6.38
CA VAL A 315 -12.56 15.50 -6.66
C VAL A 315 -12.47 16.49 -5.49
N GLY A 316 -12.53 16.01 -4.25
CA GLY A 316 -12.38 16.83 -3.05
C GLY A 316 -11.05 17.57 -3.01
N VAL A 317 -9.94 16.86 -3.23
CA VAL A 317 -8.60 17.44 -3.27
C VAL A 317 -8.45 18.43 -4.42
N VAL A 318 -8.91 18.07 -5.62
CA VAL A 318 -8.84 18.94 -6.79
C VAL A 318 -9.65 20.21 -6.57
N LEU A 319 -10.91 20.12 -6.15
CA LEU A 319 -11.75 21.29 -5.89
C LEU A 319 -11.19 22.14 -4.74
N MET A 320 -10.65 21.53 -3.69
CA MET A 320 -9.98 22.27 -2.61
C MET A 320 -8.78 23.04 -3.17
N SER A 321 -7.96 22.44 -4.03
CA SER A 321 -6.77 23.10 -4.60
C SER A 321 -7.09 24.34 -5.42
N PHE A 322 -8.29 24.43 -6.01
CA PHE A 322 -8.74 25.59 -6.77
C PHE A 322 -9.65 26.52 -5.98
N SER A 323 -10.06 26.17 -4.76
CA SER A 323 -11.00 26.99 -4.00
C SER A 323 -10.31 28.19 -3.36
N GLY A 324 -10.91 29.37 -3.42
CA GLY A 324 -10.53 30.48 -2.53
C GLY A 324 -10.63 30.07 -1.06
N VAL A 325 -9.79 30.64 -0.19
CA VAL A 325 -9.80 30.34 1.26
C VAL A 325 -11.17 30.70 1.83
N GLY A 326 -11.84 29.72 2.45
CA GLY A 326 -13.21 29.86 2.97
C GLY A 326 -14.32 29.91 1.90
N ALA A 327 -13.99 29.88 0.60
CA ALA A 327 -14.97 29.98 -0.49
C ALA A 327 -15.75 28.68 -0.77
N TRP A 328 -15.32 27.56 -0.18
CA TRP A 328 -16.07 26.30 -0.21
C TRP A 328 -16.69 26.04 1.15
N TYR A 329 -17.72 26.81 1.47
CA TYR A 329 -18.45 26.72 2.73
C TYR A 329 -19.95 26.84 2.46
N GLN A 330 -20.75 25.91 3.02
CA GLN A 330 -22.18 25.82 2.77
C GLN A 330 -22.57 25.74 1.28
N SER A 331 -21.66 25.28 0.43
CA SER A 331 -21.88 25.15 -1.01
C SER A 331 -21.47 23.76 -1.51
N ALA A 332 -22.18 23.28 -2.54
CA ALA A 332 -21.82 22.03 -3.21
C ALA A 332 -20.49 22.15 -3.97
N LEU A 333 -20.18 23.34 -4.49
CA LEU A 333 -18.95 23.67 -5.20
C LEU A 333 -18.34 24.96 -4.64
N PRO A 334 -17.02 25.18 -4.77
CA PRO A 334 -16.40 26.45 -4.42
C PRO A 334 -17.11 27.64 -5.08
N SER A 335 -17.38 28.71 -4.32
CA SER A 335 -17.98 29.93 -4.86
C SER A 335 -16.97 30.80 -5.60
N VAL A 336 -15.69 30.69 -5.24
CA VAL A 336 -14.57 31.41 -5.85
C VAL A 336 -13.49 30.42 -6.21
N PHE A 337 -13.04 30.46 -7.46
CA PHE A 337 -11.91 29.69 -7.96
C PHE A 337 -10.66 30.58 -8.05
N THR A 338 -9.52 30.06 -7.61
CA THR A 338 -8.21 30.74 -7.63
C THR A 338 -7.10 29.77 -8.03
N LEU A 339 -6.01 30.32 -8.56
CA LEU A 339 -4.75 29.60 -8.82
C LEU A 339 -3.65 29.99 -7.83
N GLU A 340 -3.97 30.82 -6.83
CA GLU A 340 -3.00 31.32 -5.85
C GLU A 340 -2.33 30.17 -5.10
N HIS A 341 -3.05 29.12 -4.71
CA HIS A 341 -2.46 27.96 -4.02
C HIS A 341 -1.39 27.23 -4.82
N TYR A 342 -1.53 27.21 -6.16
CA TYR A 342 -0.50 26.67 -7.04
C TYR A 342 0.69 27.60 -7.16
N ARG A 343 0.46 28.93 -7.23
CA ARG A 343 1.53 29.93 -7.22
C ARG A 343 2.30 29.89 -5.90
N ASP A 344 1.61 29.94 -4.78
CA ASP A 344 2.15 29.92 -3.43
C ASP A 344 2.81 28.59 -3.13
N GLY A 345 2.23 27.49 -3.59
CA GLY A 345 2.86 26.18 -3.59
C GLY A 345 4.19 26.21 -4.33
N LEU A 346 4.22 26.62 -5.61
CA LEU A 346 5.43 26.62 -6.43
C LEU A 346 6.51 27.61 -5.96
N THR A 347 6.12 28.71 -5.34
CA THR A 347 7.08 29.68 -4.74
C THR A 347 7.48 29.30 -3.32
N HIS A 348 6.79 28.37 -2.66
CA HIS A 348 7.13 27.93 -1.32
C HIS A 348 8.52 27.25 -1.32
N PRO A 349 9.42 27.62 -0.40
CA PRO A 349 10.77 27.05 -0.33
C PRO A 349 10.79 25.53 -0.10
N LEU A 350 9.70 24.95 0.38
CA LEU A 350 9.58 23.49 0.64
C LEU A 350 9.07 22.69 -0.56
N THR A 351 8.34 23.29 -1.50
CA THR A 351 7.62 22.54 -2.53
C THR A 351 8.55 21.89 -3.53
N LEU A 352 9.38 22.69 -4.20
CA LEU A 352 10.28 22.15 -5.22
C LEU A 352 11.28 21.13 -4.64
N PRO A 353 11.96 21.39 -3.49
CA PRO A 353 12.83 20.39 -2.88
C PRO A 353 12.08 19.11 -2.49
N SER A 354 10.84 19.21 -1.99
CA SER A 354 10.10 18.01 -1.59
C SER A 354 9.63 17.14 -2.76
N VAL A 355 9.25 17.74 -3.88
CA VAL A 355 8.98 17.04 -5.14
C VAL A 355 10.25 16.33 -5.64
N GLN A 356 11.39 17.04 -5.66
CA GLN A 356 12.68 16.48 -6.08
C GLN A 356 13.11 15.32 -5.19
N ASN A 357 12.98 15.47 -3.87
CA ASN A 357 13.27 14.43 -2.89
C ASN A 357 12.40 13.20 -3.12
N SER A 358 11.08 13.37 -3.29
CA SER A 358 10.17 12.25 -3.57
C SER A 358 10.54 11.49 -4.84
N ILE A 359 10.74 12.20 -5.95
CA ILE A 359 11.15 11.58 -7.23
C ILE A 359 12.48 10.85 -7.04
N PHE A 360 13.45 11.47 -6.36
CA PHE A 360 14.76 10.88 -6.12
C PHE A 360 14.67 9.60 -5.26
N PHE A 361 13.93 9.65 -4.15
CA PHE A 361 13.76 8.50 -3.26
C PHE A 361 13.01 7.36 -3.94
N ALA A 362 11.88 7.66 -4.60
CA ALA A 362 11.07 6.67 -5.30
C ALA A 362 11.79 6.07 -6.53
N SER A 363 12.53 6.87 -7.29
CA SER A 363 13.32 6.37 -8.43
C SER A 363 14.49 5.51 -7.94
N GLY A 364 15.19 5.97 -6.89
CA GLY A 364 16.29 5.22 -6.28
C GLY A 364 15.81 3.87 -5.74
N SER A 365 14.67 3.84 -5.05
CA SER A 365 14.09 2.60 -4.55
C SER A 365 13.62 1.68 -5.67
N MET A 366 12.93 2.21 -6.69
CA MET A 366 12.48 1.44 -7.86
C MET A 366 13.66 0.78 -8.59
N ILE A 367 14.75 1.50 -8.82
CA ILE A 367 15.94 0.94 -9.48
C ILE A 367 16.50 -0.21 -8.64
N LEU A 368 16.62 -0.03 -7.33
CA LEU A 368 17.07 -1.07 -6.41
C LEU A 368 16.13 -2.28 -6.44
N ASP A 369 14.81 -2.06 -6.46
CA ASP A 369 13.80 -3.12 -6.51
C ASP A 369 13.81 -3.90 -7.81
N VAL A 370 14.02 -3.24 -8.96
CA VAL A 370 14.16 -3.91 -10.26
C VAL A 370 15.41 -4.77 -10.32
N LEU A 371 16.53 -4.26 -9.80
CA LEU A 371 17.78 -5.02 -9.77
C LEU A 371 17.68 -6.23 -8.83
N LEU A 372 17.27 -6.02 -7.58
CA LEU A 372 17.12 -7.09 -6.61
C LEU A 372 15.99 -8.05 -6.99
N GLY A 373 14.86 -7.51 -7.45
CA GLY A 373 13.68 -8.28 -7.84
C GLY A 373 13.96 -9.21 -9.01
N LEU A 374 14.71 -8.75 -10.02
CA LEU A 374 15.17 -9.60 -11.13
C LEU A 374 16.07 -10.73 -10.64
N LEU A 375 17.05 -10.44 -9.78
CA LEU A 375 17.99 -11.43 -9.25
C LEU A 375 17.27 -12.49 -8.41
N ILE A 376 16.39 -12.05 -7.52
CA ILE A 376 15.57 -12.93 -6.68
C ILE A 376 14.67 -13.79 -7.57
N ALA A 377 13.87 -13.19 -8.45
CA ALA A 377 12.96 -13.91 -9.32
C ALA A 377 13.68 -14.94 -10.21
N TRP A 378 14.86 -14.59 -10.72
CA TRP A 378 15.69 -15.53 -11.49
C TRP A 378 16.12 -16.73 -10.65
N LEU A 379 16.55 -16.53 -9.39
CA LEU A 379 16.88 -17.63 -8.50
C LEU A 379 15.66 -18.51 -8.19
N LEU A 380 14.50 -17.90 -7.96
CA LEU A 380 13.26 -18.62 -7.62
C LEU A 380 12.77 -19.50 -8.78
N VAL A 381 12.78 -18.98 -10.01
CA VAL A 381 12.20 -19.64 -11.18
C VAL A 381 13.21 -20.52 -11.92
N ARG A 382 14.47 -20.07 -12.06
CA ARG A 382 15.47 -20.73 -12.91
C ARG A 382 16.45 -21.62 -12.14
N THR A 383 16.31 -21.74 -10.81
CA THR A 383 17.17 -22.61 -10.01
C THR A 383 16.40 -23.51 -9.05
N THR A 384 17.05 -24.59 -8.65
CA THR A 384 16.55 -25.59 -7.68
C THR A 384 17.34 -25.55 -6.37
N LEU A 385 17.99 -24.41 -6.05
CA LEU A 385 18.84 -24.30 -4.87
C LEU A 385 18.07 -24.58 -3.57
N PRO A 386 18.69 -25.29 -2.61
CA PRO A 386 18.11 -25.43 -1.27
C PRO A 386 18.04 -24.05 -0.60
N GLY A 387 16.92 -23.72 0.03
CA GLY A 387 16.71 -22.42 0.67
C GLY A 387 16.05 -21.33 -0.20
N ARG A 388 15.76 -21.60 -1.48
CA ARG A 388 15.02 -20.66 -2.34
C ARG A 388 13.65 -20.24 -1.78
N GLN A 389 12.99 -21.14 -1.03
CA GLN A 389 11.71 -20.82 -0.36
C GLN A 389 11.87 -19.83 0.80
N ILE A 390 13.01 -19.86 1.50
CA ILE A 390 13.34 -18.88 2.53
C ILE A 390 13.55 -17.52 1.85
N LEU A 391 14.29 -17.48 0.74
CA LEU A 391 14.46 -16.26 -0.05
C LEU A 391 13.12 -15.70 -0.54
N ASP A 392 12.22 -16.55 -1.06
CA ASP A 392 10.88 -16.12 -1.48
C ASP A 392 10.07 -15.55 -0.31
N SER A 393 10.12 -16.23 0.85
CA SER A 393 9.41 -15.79 2.05
C SER A 393 9.93 -14.45 2.56
N LEU A 394 11.26 -14.26 2.60
CA LEU A 394 11.89 -13.00 2.99
C LEU A 394 11.59 -11.88 2.00
N ALA A 395 11.52 -12.18 0.71
CA ALA A 395 11.15 -11.21 -0.31
C ALA A 395 9.69 -10.75 -0.22
N MET A 396 8.81 -11.56 0.38
CA MET A 396 7.40 -11.20 0.61
C MET A 396 7.10 -10.66 2.00
N LEU A 397 7.96 -10.97 2.98
CA LEU A 397 7.81 -10.55 4.37
C LEU A 397 7.52 -9.05 4.55
N PRO A 398 8.10 -8.12 3.76
CA PRO A 398 7.79 -6.69 3.88
C PRO A 398 6.32 -6.33 3.70
N LEU A 399 5.51 -7.13 2.99
CA LEU A 399 4.05 -6.90 2.88
C LEU A 399 3.32 -7.18 4.19
N ALA A 400 3.88 -8.01 5.06
CA ALA A 400 3.29 -8.38 6.34
C ALA A 400 3.84 -7.54 7.51
N VAL A 401 5.00 -6.90 7.31
CA VAL A 401 5.65 -6.06 8.32
C VAL A 401 5.04 -4.66 8.25
N PRO A 402 4.47 -4.14 9.35
CA PRO A 402 3.98 -2.77 9.40
C PRO A 402 5.04 -1.74 8.99
N GLY A 403 4.63 -0.71 8.26
CA GLY A 403 5.55 0.35 7.82
C GLY A 403 6.29 1.03 8.96
N LEU A 404 5.57 1.31 10.05
CA LEU A 404 6.15 1.87 11.27
C LEU A 404 7.22 0.95 11.90
N VAL A 405 7.14 -0.37 11.75
CA VAL A 405 8.19 -1.27 12.26
C VAL A 405 9.51 -1.04 11.53
N LEU A 406 9.46 -0.89 10.21
CA LEU A 406 10.66 -0.61 9.42
C LEU A 406 11.20 0.79 9.70
N ALA A 407 10.34 1.81 9.70
CA ALA A 407 10.75 3.17 10.04
C ALA A 407 11.45 3.26 11.41
N PHE A 408 10.87 2.64 12.45
CA PHE A 408 11.49 2.60 13.79
C PHE A 408 12.77 1.76 13.80
N GLY A 409 12.81 0.66 13.05
CA GLY A 409 13.98 -0.19 12.94
C GLY A 409 15.16 0.55 12.30
N TYR A 410 14.92 1.29 11.22
CA TYR A 410 15.93 2.12 10.58
C TYR A 410 16.39 3.29 11.45
N LEU A 411 15.46 3.91 12.20
CA LEU A 411 15.83 4.94 13.19
C LEU A 411 16.74 4.35 14.28
N ALA A 412 16.39 3.19 14.85
CA ALA A 412 17.21 2.52 15.86
C ALA A 412 18.57 2.07 15.33
N ILE A 413 18.62 1.55 14.10
CA ILE A 413 19.87 1.17 13.42
C ILE A 413 20.73 2.40 13.15
N SER A 414 20.13 3.51 12.71
CA SER A 414 20.86 4.76 12.47
C SER A 414 21.65 5.18 13.72
N ILE A 415 21.00 5.19 14.89
CA ILE A 415 21.65 5.53 16.17
C ILE A 415 22.82 4.59 16.47
N LYS A 416 22.65 3.28 16.27
CA LYS A 416 23.73 2.29 16.50
C LYS A 416 24.89 2.45 15.51
N LEU A 417 24.58 2.63 14.23
CA LEU A 417 25.59 2.83 13.19
C LEU A 417 26.37 4.12 13.41
N GLN A 418 25.71 5.19 13.88
CA GLN A 418 26.39 6.42 14.26
C GLN A 418 27.41 6.20 15.38
N ALA A 419 27.07 5.38 16.38
CA ALA A 419 28.00 5.03 17.45
C ALA A 419 29.17 4.16 16.94
N TRP A 420 28.93 3.24 16.00
CA TRP A 420 29.97 2.41 15.40
C TRP A 420 30.92 3.20 14.49
N PHE A 421 30.38 4.16 13.72
CA PHE A 421 31.17 5.02 12.83
C PHE A 421 31.56 6.35 13.46
N LYS A 422 31.60 6.43 14.80
CA LYS A 422 31.92 7.67 15.54
C LYS A 422 33.20 8.35 15.06
N ASP A 423 34.21 7.57 14.67
CA ASP A 423 35.53 8.04 14.27
C ASP A 423 35.61 8.39 12.76
N THR A 424 34.60 8.00 11.97
CA THR A 424 34.58 8.19 10.51
C THR A 424 33.40 9.06 10.09
N LYS A 425 33.63 10.39 10.03
CA LYS A 425 32.60 11.39 9.77
C LYS A 425 31.73 11.08 8.53
N TRP A 426 32.34 10.75 7.38
CA TRP A 426 31.58 10.53 6.15
C TRP A 426 30.66 9.29 6.21
N LEU A 427 31.08 8.22 6.90
CA LEU A 427 30.23 7.04 7.12
C LEU A 427 29.11 7.35 8.10
N ARG A 428 29.42 8.08 9.17
CA ARG A 428 28.45 8.52 10.16
C ARG A 428 27.37 9.40 9.52
N ASP A 429 27.77 10.40 8.73
CA ASP A 429 26.84 11.32 8.07
C ASP A 429 25.96 10.60 7.03
N LEU A 430 26.43 9.48 6.44
CA LEU A 430 25.69 8.65 5.48
C LEU A 430 24.61 7.75 6.14
N VAL A 431 24.79 7.41 7.41
CA VAL A 431 23.85 6.55 8.18
C VAL A 431 23.01 7.34 9.18
N ASP A 432 23.30 8.62 9.39
CA ASP A 432 22.61 9.50 10.34
C ASP A 432 21.35 10.11 9.72
N VAL A 433 20.18 9.58 10.10
CA VAL A 433 18.88 10.06 9.62
C VAL A 433 18.55 11.48 10.08
N THR A 434 19.19 11.96 11.15
CA THR A 434 18.98 13.31 11.67
C THR A 434 19.70 14.36 10.81
N GLN A 435 20.75 13.96 10.09
CA GLN A 435 21.53 14.82 9.20
C GLN A 435 21.16 14.59 7.73
N ASN A 436 21.22 13.34 7.30
CA ASN A 436 20.97 12.92 5.92
C ASN A 436 20.26 11.53 5.90
N PRO A 437 18.92 11.52 5.80
CA PRO A 437 18.15 10.28 5.79
C PRO A 437 18.14 9.58 4.42
N THR A 438 18.74 10.16 3.38
CA THR A 438 18.54 9.75 1.99
C THR A 438 18.82 8.27 1.75
N LEU A 439 19.95 7.74 2.25
CA LEU A 439 20.29 6.33 2.02
C LEU A 439 19.28 5.39 2.69
N LEU A 440 19.02 5.59 3.99
CA LEU A 440 18.12 4.70 4.72
C LEU A 440 16.68 4.83 4.26
N LEU A 441 16.26 6.00 3.78
CA LEU A 441 14.92 6.23 3.24
C LEU A 441 14.74 5.52 1.89
N VAL A 442 15.72 5.60 0.98
CA VAL A 442 15.72 4.83 -0.29
C VAL A 442 15.67 3.33 -0.01
N VAL A 443 16.48 2.85 0.93
CA VAL A 443 16.51 1.43 1.30
C VAL A 443 15.20 1.00 1.98
N ALA A 444 14.64 1.81 2.87
CA ALA A 444 13.37 1.54 3.51
C ALA A 444 12.23 1.41 2.49
N TYR A 445 12.17 2.34 1.54
CA TYR A 445 11.22 2.30 0.43
C TYR A 445 11.40 1.03 -0.42
N ALA A 446 12.64 0.75 -0.83
CA ALA A 446 12.95 -0.42 -1.64
C ALA A 446 12.52 -1.71 -0.92
N MET A 447 12.96 -1.90 0.32
CA MET A 447 12.59 -3.09 1.09
C MET A 447 11.07 -3.29 1.19
N ARG A 448 10.28 -2.21 1.29
CA ARG A 448 8.82 -2.29 1.33
C ARG A 448 8.17 -2.57 -0.02
N ARG A 449 8.77 -2.12 -1.12
CA ARG A 449 8.18 -2.20 -2.47
C ARG A 449 8.78 -3.32 -3.35
N LEU A 450 9.90 -3.91 -2.93
CA LEU A 450 10.53 -5.09 -3.51
C LEU A 450 9.56 -6.26 -3.82
N PRO A 451 8.58 -6.61 -2.95
CA PRO A 451 7.67 -7.72 -3.23
C PRO A 451 6.91 -7.59 -4.56
N TYR A 452 6.51 -6.37 -4.93
CA TYR A 452 5.76 -6.11 -6.17
C TYR A 452 6.61 -6.42 -7.41
N VAL A 453 7.87 -6.01 -7.39
CA VAL A 453 8.80 -6.25 -8.51
C VAL A 453 9.20 -7.72 -8.59
N VAL A 454 9.44 -8.38 -7.45
CA VAL A 454 9.72 -9.82 -7.41
C VAL A 454 8.57 -10.62 -8.01
N ARG A 455 7.32 -10.36 -7.63
CA ARG A 455 6.16 -11.10 -8.17
C ARG A 455 5.95 -10.84 -9.66
N SER A 456 6.12 -9.60 -10.09
CA SER A 456 6.02 -9.25 -11.52
C SER A 456 7.11 -9.96 -12.36
N ALA A 457 8.35 -9.94 -11.88
CA ALA A 457 9.47 -10.61 -12.53
C ALA A 457 9.32 -12.14 -12.54
N VAL A 458 8.85 -12.76 -11.44
CA VAL A 458 8.53 -14.20 -11.38
C VAL A 458 7.49 -14.56 -12.43
N ALA A 459 6.38 -13.81 -12.51
CA ALA A 459 5.34 -14.06 -13.49
C ALA A 459 5.87 -13.98 -14.93
N GLY A 460 6.77 -13.05 -15.23
CA GLY A 460 7.38 -12.93 -16.56
C GLY A 460 8.30 -14.09 -16.89
N LEU A 461 9.12 -14.52 -15.93
CA LEU A 461 10.04 -15.64 -16.10
C LEU A 461 9.29 -16.98 -16.24
N GLU A 462 8.19 -17.17 -15.52
CA GLU A 462 7.35 -18.37 -15.63
C GLU A 462 6.66 -18.49 -16.99
N GLN A 463 6.32 -17.34 -17.61
CA GLN A 463 5.73 -17.30 -18.96
C GLN A 463 6.78 -17.42 -20.07
N THR A 464 8.05 -17.11 -19.78
CA THR A 464 9.13 -17.13 -20.76
C THR A 464 9.76 -18.53 -20.87
N PRO A 465 9.82 -19.14 -22.07
CA PRO A 465 10.45 -20.45 -22.27
C PRO A 465 11.92 -20.45 -21.86
N VAL A 466 12.33 -21.45 -21.07
CA VAL A 466 13.73 -21.61 -20.65
C VAL A 466 14.65 -21.99 -21.82
N ASP A 467 14.09 -22.59 -22.88
CA ASP A 467 14.83 -23.10 -24.03
C ASP A 467 15.60 -22.00 -24.79
N LEU A 468 15.06 -20.78 -24.83
CA LEU A 468 15.75 -19.64 -25.43
C LEU A 468 17.04 -19.28 -24.68
N GLU A 469 17.03 -19.38 -23.35
CA GLU A 469 18.21 -19.16 -22.51
C GLU A 469 19.25 -20.28 -22.68
N LEU A 470 18.79 -21.53 -22.83
CA LEU A 470 19.65 -22.70 -23.04
C LEU A 470 20.28 -22.69 -24.43
N ALA A 471 19.52 -22.37 -25.48
CA ALA A 471 20.02 -22.28 -26.84
C ALA A 471 21.14 -21.23 -26.96
N ALA A 472 20.96 -20.05 -26.37
CA ALA A 472 21.99 -19.02 -26.37
C ALA A 472 23.27 -19.47 -25.66
N ARG A 473 23.14 -20.18 -24.54
CA ARG A 473 24.30 -20.72 -23.81
C ARG A 473 24.99 -21.84 -24.58
N ASN A 474 24.26 -22.69 -25.30
CA ASN A 474 24.83 -23.70 -26.18
C ASN A 474 25.64 -23.08 -27.33
N LEU A 475 25.21 -21.91 -27.83
CA LEU A 475 25.95 -21.11 -28.81
C LEU A 475 27.12 -20.30 -28.20
N GLY A 476 27.48 -20.53 -26.94
CA GLY A 476 28.61 -19.90 -26.27
C GLY A 476 28.32 -18.57 -25.57
N ALA A 477 27.06 -18.12 -25.50
CA ALA A 477 26.72 -16.89 -24.79
C ALA A 477 26.95 -17.03 -23.27
N SER A 478 27.58 -16.01 -22.67
CA SER A 478 27.74 -15.94 -21.21
C SER A 478 26.39 -15.76 -20.50
N SER A 479 26.30 -16.10 -19.21
CA SER A 479 25.06 -15.94 -18.43
C SER A 479 24.57 -14.49 -18.37
N LEU A 480 25.49 -13.52 -18.28
CA LEU A 480 25.15 -12.10 -18.29
C LEU A 480 24.64 -11.66 -19.67
N THR A 481 25.25 -12.18 -20.74
CA THR A 481 24.80 -11.94 -22.12
C THR A 481 23.39 -12.49 -22.34
N THR A 482 23.11 -13.72 -21.89
CA THR A 482 21.78 -14.33 -21.96
C THR A 482 20.75 -13.50 -21.20
N ILE A 483 21.05 -13.10 -19.96
CA ILE A 483 20.12 -12.30 -19.16
C ILE A 483 19.85 -10.95 -19.85
N ARG A 484 20.89 -10.23 -20.26
CA ARG A 484 20.76 -8.88 -20.84
C ARG A 484 20.08 -8.87 -22.22
N ARG A 485 20.38 -9.85 -23.08
CA ARG A 485 19.92 -9.84 -24.48
C ARG A 485 18.69 -10.71 -24.74
N ILE A 486 18.34 -11.63 -23.84
CA ILE A 486 17.21 -12.56 -24.04
C ILE A 486 16.23 -12.42 -22.89
N THR A 487 16.64 -12.71 -21.66
CA THR A 487 15.70 -12.76 -20.53
C THR A 487 15.07 -11.40 -20.26
N VAL A 488 15.87 -10.34 -20.05
CA VAL A 488 15.39 -9.00 -19.70
C VAL A 488 14.48 -8.42 -20.79
N PRO A 489 14.81 -8.47 -22.09
CA PRO A 489 13.89 -8.02 -23.14
C PRO A 489 12.54 -8.76 -23.13
N LEU A 490 12.55 -10.09 -22.93
CA LEU A 490 11.32 -10.90 -22.93
C LEU A 490 10.41 -10.62 -21.74
N ILE A 491 10.97 -10.29 -20.58
CA ILE A 491 10.19 -9.95 -19.37
C ILE A 491 10.10 -8.44 -19.12
N SER A 492 10.53 -7.61 -20.06
CA SER A 492 10.66 -6.15 -19.89
C SER A 492 9.34 -5.50 -19.53
N ALA A 493 8.24 -5.90 -20.17
CA ALA A 493 6.90 -5.41 -19.84
C ALA A 493 6.54 -5.67 -18.36
N ASN A 494 6.90 -6.84 -17.83
CA ASN A 494 6.64 -7.20 -16.45
C ASN A 494 7.56 -6.43 -15.48
N LEU A 495 8.83 -6.25 -15.83
CA LEU A 495 9.75 -5.43 -15.04
C LEU A 495 9.30 -3.97 -14.99
N ILE A 496 8.84 -3.41 -16.12
CA ILE A 496 8.29 -2.05 -16.20
C ILE A 496 7.02 -1.96 -15.36
N ALA A 497 6.07 -2.89 -15.49
CA ALA A 497 4.85 -2.88 -14.70
C ALA A 497 5.12 -2.98 -13.19
N GLY A 498 6.02 -3.88 -12.79
CA GLY A 498 6.43 -4.03 -11.38
C GLY A 498 7.16 -2.79 -10.87
N GLY A 499 8.08 -2.24 -11.67
CA GLY A 499 8.82 -1.03 -11.35
C GLY A 499 7.93 0.19 -11.19
N LEU A 500 6.99 0.41 -12.12
CA LEU A 500 6.01 1.51 -12.03
C LEU A 500 5.14 1.40 -10.78
N LEU A 501 4.71 0.19 -10.41
CA LEU A 501 3.97 -0.02 -9.15
C LEU A 501 4.83 0.27 -7.93
N ALA A 502 6.09 -0.17 -7.92
CA ALA A 502 7.02 0.12 -6.83
C ALA A 502 7.31 1.62 -6.71
N PHE A 503 7.54 2.31 -7.83
CA PHE A 503 7.72 3.76 -7.90
C PHE A 503 6.48 4.50 -7.40
N ALA A 504 5.31 4.19 -7.94
CA ALA A 504 4.05 4.83 -7.55
C ALA A 504 3.82 4.67 -6.05
N PHE A 505 3.91 3.45 -5.50
CA PHE A 505 3.71 3.26 -4.06
C PHE A 505 4.82 3.85 -3.18
N ALA A 506 6.04 4.02 -3.69
CA ALA A 506 7.11 4.73 -2.99
C ALA A 506 6.87 6.25 -2.97
N MET A 507 6.35 6.84 -4.06
CA MET A 507 5.94 8.24 -4.12
C MET A 507 4.87 8.59 -3.07
N LEU A 508 3.96 7.64 -2.81
CA LEU A 508 2.84 7.79 -1.87
C LEU A 508 3.19 7.32 -0.44
N GLU A 509 4.46 7.00 -0.15
CA GLU A 509 4.83 6.48 1.17
C GLU A 509 4.81 7.58 2.24
N VAL A 510 4.10 7.30 3.34
CA VAL A 510 3.87 8.25 4.44
C VAL A 510 4.63 7.86 5.69
N SER A 511 4.67 6.57 6.06
CA SER A 511 5.14 6.18 7.41
C SER A 511 6.65 6.38 7.56
N ASP A 512 7.44 5.91 6.58
CA ASP A 512 8.89 6.09 6.58
C ASP A 512 9.26 7.57 6.42
N SER A 513 8.55 8.28 5.54
CA SER A 513 8.69 9.72 5.30
C SER A 513 8.55 10.55 6.56
N LEU A 514 7.46 10.33 7.31
CA LEU A 514 7.13 11.14 8.48
C LEU A 514 8.12 10.95 9.64
N LEU A 515 8.80 9.79 9.70
CA LEU A 515 9.69 9.42 10.80
C LEU A 515 11.18 9.61 10.48
N LEU A 516 11.61 9.25 9.28
CA LEU A 516 13.02 9.30 8.90
C LEU A 516 13.43 10.68 8.36
N ALA A 517 12.54 11.40 7.67
CA ALA A 517 12.85 12.71 7.11
C ALA A 517 12.65 13.83 8.15
N GLN A 518 13.63 14.00 9.04
CA GLN A 518 13.55 14.96 10.16
C GLN A 518 13.90 16.40 9.77
N ARG A 519 14.65 16.61 8.68
CA ARG A 519 15.05 17.95 8.21
C ARG A 519 14.25 18.38 7.00
N GLU A 520 13.88 19.67 6.98
CA GLU A 520 13.14 20.32 5.90
C GLU A 520 13.76 20.09 4.52
N SER A 521 15.09 20.17 4.41
CA SER A 521 15.82 19.95 3.15
C SER A 521 15.64 18.55 2.56
N HIS A 522 15.23 17.57 3.37
CA HIS A 522 15.07 16.17 2.99
C HIS A 522 13.61 15.69 3.05
N TRP A 523 12.65 16.59 3.32
CA TRP A 523 11.24 16.21 3.35
C TRP A 523 10.80 15.72 1.97
N PRO A 524 10.24 14.52 1.83
CA PRO A 524 9.50 14.12 0.64
C PRO A 524 8.15 14.86 0.60
N ILE A 525 7.49 14.84 -0.57
CA ILE A 525 6.23 15.54 -0.80
C ILE A 525 5.14 15.17 0.22
N THR A 526 5.08 13.91 0.66
CA THR A 526 4.09 13.45 1.65
C THR A 526 4.29 14.09 3.02
N LYS A 527 5.55 14.28 3.46
CA LYS A 527 5.89 15.01 4.68
C LYS A 527 5.61 16.51 4.51
N ALA A 528 5.96 17.10 3.37
CA ALA A 528 5.68 18.51 3.10
C ALA A 528 4.18 18.83 3.10
N ILE A 529 3.34 17.98 2.47
CA ILE A 529 1.87 18.10 2.52
C ILE A 529 1.37 18.04 3.96
N TYR A 530 1.88 17.13 4.78
CA TYR A 530 1.48 17.01 6.19
C TYR A 530 1.81 18.27 7.01
N GLU A 531 3.00 18.83 6.84
CA GLU A 531 3.42 20.04 7.56
C GLU A 531 2.67 21.29 7.08
N LEU A 532 2.48 21.42 5.76
CA LEU A 532 1.70 22.53 5.18
C LEU A 532 0.22 22.45 5.54
N TYR A 533 -0.35 21.25 5.65
CA TYR A 533 -1.73 21.06 6.10
C TYR A 533 -1.96 21.64 7.50
N GLN A 534 -0.96 21.56 8.39
CA GLN A 534 -1.05 22.11 9.75
C GLN A 534 -0.96 23.64 9.80
N ARG A 535 -0.63 24.30 8.68
CA ARG A 535 -0.60 25.76 8.60
C ARG A 535 -2.00 26.32 8.75
N LEU A 536 -2.15 27.29 9.65
CA LEU A 536 -3.43 27.95 9.92
C LEU A 536 -3.88 28.78 8.70
N GLY A 537 -5.18 28.74 8.40
CA GLY A 537 -5.79 29.48 7.30
C GLY A 537 -5.79 28.70 6.00
N ASP A 538 -4.74 28.84 5.19
CA ASP A 538 -4.68 28.34 3.81
C ASP A 538 -4.01 26.95 3.66
N GLY A 539 -3.51 26.38 4.75
CA GLY A 539 -2.78 25.10 4.76
C GLY A 539 -3.49 23.96 4.01
N PRO A 540 -4.77 23.66 4.28
CA PRO A 540 -5.50 22.60 3.57
C PRO A 540 -5.57 22.80 2.04
N TYR A 541 -5.61 24.04 1.58
CA TYR A 541 -5.72 24.36 0.15
C TYR A 541 -4.39 24.13 -0.57
N ILE A 542 -3.27 24.57 0.02
CA ILE A 542 -1.92 24.35 -0.51
C ILE A 542 -1.54 22.87 -0.43
N ALA A 543 -1.85 22.21 0.69
CA ALA A 543 -1.68 20.77 0.84
C ALA A 543 -2.45 20.00 -0.24
N SER A 544 -3.66 20.47 -0.59
CA SER A 544 -4.46 19.88 -1.67
C SER A 544 -3.83 20.14 -3.04
N ALA A 545 -3.30 21.34 -3.32
CA ALA A 545 -2.59 21.64 -4.56
C ALA A 545 -1.34 20.76 -4.74
N LEU A 546 -0.54 20.58 -3.69
CA LEU A 546 0.58 19.63 -3.69
C LEU A 546 0.12 18.19 -3.87
N GLY A 547 -1.03 17.82 -3.30
CA GLY A 547 -1.69 16.54 -3.53
C GLY A 547 -2.04 16.31 -5.00
N VAL A 548 -2.50 17.34 -5.71
CA VAL A 548 -2.75 17.28 -7.17
C VAL A 548 -1.45 17.08 -7.93
N TRP A 549 -0.39 17.81 -7.60
CA TRP A 549 0.94 17.59 -8.19
C TRP A 549 1.44 16.17 -7.96
N ALA A 550 1.28 15.64 -6.74
CA ALA A 550 1.67 14.28 -6.40
C ALA A 550 0.96 13.21 -7.24
N MET A 551 -0.27 13.48 -7.68
CA MET A 551 -1.03 12.57 -8.56
C MET A 551 -0.63 12.69 -10.05
N LEU A 552 -0.11 13.85 -10.48
CA LEU A 552 0.27 14.11 -11.87
C LEU A 552 1.67 13.59 -12.21
N ILE A 553 2.54 13.51 -11.19
CA ILE A 553 3.92 12.99 -11.26
C ILE A 553 3.90 11.47 -11.06
#